data_AF-A0A3C1JC13-F1
#
_entry.id   AF-A0A3C1JC13-F1
#
_cell.length_a   1.000
_cell.length_b   1.000
_cell.length_c   1.000
_cell.angle_alpha   90.00
_cell.angle_beta   90.00
_cell.angle_gamma   90.00
#
_symmetry.space_group_name_H-M   'P 1'
#
loop_
_entity.id
_entity.type
_entity.pdbx_description
1 polymer ?
#
loop_
_entity_poly.entity_id
_entity_poly.type
_entity_poly.pdbx_seq_one_letter_code
_entity_poly.pdbx_strand_id
1 'polypeptide(L)'
;MNGKETIKITEEERAFRDLNRATYNSGRMAEAYAQAAEFYAAHPGSLYARFAFAVMSGDYSEDASLPEARRKELLAEAQRLSREVYESPEMPRWELATAARNEYFWFHGLHAEQYALGEARVAAGEPRGYYSMCVGAACLAGKTLREGGGRAAAEIWAARAVRAFHEFEKLDPAWFNINPFYARALAILGDGPGALAAFRDMYRKQKAPVKEAELARFHAEIEELLALRG
;
A
#
# COMPACT_ATOMS: atom_id res chain seq x y z
N MET A 1 -17.04 13.73 25.61
CA MET A 1 -15.83 13.07 25.07
C MET A 1 -14.63 13.78 25.67
N ASN A 2 -13.82 13.10 26.50
CA ASN A 2 -12.60 13.69 27.04
C ASN A 2 -11.64 13.95 25.87
N GLY A 3 -11.43 15.23 25.54
CA GLY A 3 -10.54 15.69 24.48
C GLY A 3 -9.09 15.39 24.84
N LYS A 4 -8.67 14.13 24.68
CA LYS A 4 -7.26 13.78 24.79
C LYS A 4 -6.53 14.40 23.61
N GLU A 5 -5.47 15.14 23.92
CA GLU A 5 -4.60 15.81 22.96
C GLU A 5 -4.05 14.82 21.92
N THR A 6 -4.06 15.24 20.65
CA THR A 6 -3.48 14.50 19.53
C THR A 6 -1.95 14.51 19.64
N ILE A 7 -1.34 13.34 19.61
CA ILE A 7 0.12 13.18 19.59
C ILE A 7 0.59 13.50 18.18
N LYS A 8 1.34 14.60 18.04
CA LYS A 8 1.95 15.01 16.78
C LYS A 8 3.36 14.45 16.65
N ILE A 9 3.80 14.21 15.42
CA ILE A 9 5.19 13.93 15.11
C ILE A 9 6.03 15.20 15.35
N THR A 10 7.27 14.99 15.78
CA THR A 10 8.24 16.06 16.01
C THR A 10 8.67 16.75 14.70
N GLU A 11 9.37 17.87 14.79
CA GLU A 11 9.94 18.54 13.60
C GLU A 11 10.98 17.66 12.89
N GLU A 12 11.80 16.95 13.66
CA GLU A 12 12.79 15.99 13.14
C GLU A 12 12.10 14.83 12.41
N GLU A 13 11.07 14.24 13.01
CA GLU A 13 10.27 13.18 12.39
C GLU A 13 9.60 13.67 11.09
N ARG A 14 9.12 14.91 11.07
CA ARG A 14 8.55 15.54 9.87
C ARG A 14 9.59 15.75 8.77
N ALA A 15 10.77 16.23 9.11
CA ALA A 15 11.87 16.40 8.17
C ALA A 15 12.32 15.06 7.59
N PHE A 16 12.45 14.03 8.44
CA PHE A 16 12.74 12.67 8.00
C PHE A 16 11.66 12.14 7.06
N ARG A 17 10.38 12.29 7.41
CA ARG A 17 9.25 11.85 6.58
C ARG A 17 9.34 12.43 5.17
N ASP A 18 9.58 13.72 5.06
CA ASP A 18 9.57 14.42 3.79
C ASP A 18 10.79 13.99 2.93
N LEU A 19 11.97 13.80 3.53
CA LEU A 19 13.16 13.23 2.88
C LEU A 19 12.93 11.79 2.40
N ASN A 20 12.46 10.92 3.29
CA ASN A 20 12.26 9.51 3.01
C ASN A 20 11.20 9.31 1.92
N ARG A 21 10.09 10.06 1.98
CA ARG A 21 9.05 10.06 0.95
C ARG A 21 9.58 10.54 -0.39
N ALA A 22 10.42 11.58 -0.44
CA ALA A 22 11.03 12.04 -1.68
C ALA A 22 11.96 10.96 -2.29
N THR A 23 12.75 10.28 -1.46
CA THR A 23 13.62 9.17 -1.87
C THR A 23 12.79 8.00 -2.41
N TYR A 24 11.79 7.55 -1.66
CA TYR A 24 10.86 6.50 -2.07
C TYR A 24 10.16 6.82 -3.40
N ASN A 25 9.62 8.03 -3.52
CA ASN A 25 8.90 8.46 -4.73
C ASN A 25 9.79 8.58 -5.97
N SER A 26 11.11 8.68 -5.79
CA SER A 26 12.08 8.64 -6.89
C SER A 26 12.45 7.22 -7.35
N GLY A 27 11.78 6.18 -6.81
CA GLY A 27 12.04 4.79 -7.13
C GLY A 27 13.28 4.20 -6.45
N ARG A 28 13.92 4.95 -5.55
CA ARG A 28 15.14 4.54 -4.83
C ARG A 28 14.79 3.78 -3.54
N MET A 29 14.12 2.64 -3.69
CA MET A 29 13.57 1.85 -2.58
C MET A 29 14.63 1.42 -1.55
N ALA A 30 15.77 0.88 -2.03
CA ALA A 30 16.84 0.43 -1.13
C ALA A 30 17.43 1.58 -0.29
N GLU A 31 17.55 2.78 -0.86
CA GLU A 31 18.01 3.98 -0.15
C GLU A 31 16.97 4.44 0.88
N ALA A 32 15.68 4.45 0.52
CA ALA A 32 14.61 4.79 1.45
C ALA A 32 14.52 3.80 2.62
N TYR A 33 14.74 2.50 2.37
CA TYR A 33 14.85 1.48 3.40
C TYR A 33 16.04 1.74 4.34
N ALA A 34 17.24 2.01 3.79
CA ALA A 34 18.43 2.29 4.59
C ALA A 34 18.24 3.52 5.48
N GLN A 35 17.67 4.61 4.94
CA GLN A 35 17.34 5.81 5.70
C GLN A 35 16.40 5.52 6.88
N ALA A 36 15.36 4.70 6.66
CA ALA A 36 14.42 4.33 7.71
C ALA A 36 15.03 3.43 8.78
N ALA A 37 15.92 2.50 8.38
CA ALA A 37 16.67 1.66 9.32
C ALA A 37 17.58 2.50 10.22
N GLU A 38 18.33 3.45 9.64
CA GLU A 38 19.20 4.37 10.37
C GLU A 38 18.40 5.26 11.33
N PHE A 39 17.29 5.82 10.86
CA PHE A 39 16.44 6.69 11.68
C PHE A 39 15.81 5.92 12.86
N TYR A 40 15.38 4.68 12.64
CA TYR A 40 14.88 3.81 13.70
C TYR A 40 15.96 3.43 14.72
N ALA A 41 17.18 3.13 14.26
CA ALA A 41 18.31 2.85 15.14
C ALA A 41 18.68 4.06 16.03
N ALA A 42 18.60 5.27 15.51
CA ALA A 42 18.82 6.50 16.26
C ALA A 42 17.66 6.85 17.21
N HIS A 43 16.43 6.44 16.88
CA HIS A 43 15.21 6.79 17.61
C HIS A 43 14.33 5.57 17.98
N PRO A 44 14.86 4.57 18.71
CA PRO A 44 14.12 3.31 18.97
C PRO A 44 12.84 3.49 19.79
N GLY A 45 12.74 4.60 20.55
CA GLY A 45 11.55 4.98 21.32
C GLY A 45 10.48 5.71 20.49
N SER A 46 10.81 6.22 19.31
CA SER A 46 9.86 6.95 18.46
C SER A 46 8.85 5.99 17.84
N LEU A 47 7.56 6.27 18.05
CA LEU A 47 6.48 5.56 17.38
C LEU A 47 6.53 5.77 15.86
N TYR A 48 6.91 6.97 15.42
CA TYR A 48 7.05 7.30 14.00
C TYR A 48 8.23 6.58 13.35
N ALA A 49 9.39 6.53 13.99
CA ALA A 49 10.57 5.84 13.45
C ALA A 49 10.28 4.34 13.28
N ARG A 50 9.59 3.73 14.26
CA ARG A 50 9.11 2.34 14.16
C ARG A 50 8.16 2.14 12.99
N PHE A 51 7.18 3.04 12.83
CA PHE A 51 6.23 3.00 11.72
C PHE A 51 6.94 3.14 10.36
N ALA A 52 7.80 4.14 10.19
CA ALA A 52 8.51 4.36 8.93
C ALA A 52 9.38 3.15 8.55
N PHE A 53 10.09 2.58 9.52
CA PHE A 53 10.89 1.39 9.28
C PHE A 53 10.04 0.15 8.96
N ALA A 54 8.88 -0.02 9.60
CA ALA A 54 7.92 -1.06 9.24
C ALA A 54 7.48 -0.94 7.78
N VAL A 55 7.08 0.27 7.36
CA VAL A 55 6.58 0.52 6.00
C VAL A 55 7.67 0.27 4.96
N MET A 56 8.86 0.83 5.16
CA MET A 56 9.96 0.63 4.20
C MET A 56 10.46 -0.82 4.16
N SER A 57 10.41 -1.55 5.27
CA SER A 57 10.72 -2.98 5.27
C SER A 57 9.71 -3.76 4.42
N GLY A 58 8.42 -3.47 4.58
CA GLY A 58 7.35 -4.13 3.83
C GLY A 58 7.42 -3.81 2.34
N ASP A 59 7.56 -2.53 1.98
CA ASP A 59 7.66 -2.12 0.58
C ASP A 59 8.94 -2.65 -0.09
N TYR A 60 10.08 -2.65 0.62
CA TYR A 60 11.31 -3.21 0.06
C TYR A 60 11.25 -4.74 -0.06
N SER A 61 10.44 -5.42 0.74
CA SER A 61 10.23 -6.87 0.63
C SER A 61 9.63 -7.28 -0.72
N GLU A 62 8.98 -6.36 -1.45
CA GLU A 62 8.40 -6.61 -2.78
C GLU A 62 9.42 -6.49 -3.93
N ASP A 63 10.64 -6.00 -3.66
CA ASP A 63 11.65 -5.80 -4.69
C ASP A 63 12.06 -7.14 -5.33
N ALA A 64 11.84 -7.24 -6.64
CA ALA A 64 12.07 -8.46 -7.42
C ALA A 64 13.55 -8.86 -7.48
N SER A 65 14.48 -7.93 -7.25
CA SER A 65 15.92 -8.18 -7.27
C SER A 65 16.45 -8.85 -6.00
N LEU A 66 15.65 -8.84 -4.91
CA LEU A 66 16.05 -9.46 -3.65
C LEU A 66 15.90 -10.98 -3.67
N PRO A 67 16.82 -11.72 -3.02
CA PRO A 67 16.62 -13.14 -2.74
C PRO A 67 15.34 -13.38 -1.94
N GLU A 68 14.65 -14.49 -2.20
CA GLU A 68 13.37 -14.81 -1.55
C GLU A 68 13.49 -14.84 -0.01
N ALA A 69 14.58 -15.41 0.52
CA ALA A 69 14.84 -15.43 1.96
C ALA A 69 14.86 -14.01 2.55
N ARG A 70 15.51 -13.06 1.85
CA ARG A 70 15.57 -11.67 2.30
C ARG A 70 14.22 -10.98 2.25
N ARG A 71 13.41 -11.24 1.22
CA ARG A 71 12.03 -10.74 1.14
C ARG A 71 11.18 -11.22 2.32
N LYS A 72 11.28 -12.51 2.66
CA LYS A 72 10.57 -13.09 3.82
C LYS A 72 11.00 -12.46 5.14
N GLU A 73 12.29 -12.23 5.34
CA GLU A 73 12.81 -11.54 6.54
C GLU A 73 12.26 -10.12 6.66
N LEU A 74 12.32 -9.34 5.57
CA LEU A 74 11.82 -7.96 5.53
C LEU A 74 10.32 -7.88 5.79
N LEU A 75 9.53 -8.79 5.21
CA LEU A 75 8.09 -8.86 5.47
C LEU A 75 7.79 -9.20 6.92
N ALA A 76 8.52 -10.17 7.50
CA ALA A 76 8.36 -10.52 8.92
C ALA A 76 8.70 -9.34 9.84
N GLU A 77 9.73 -8.56 9.50
CA GLU A 77 10.08 -7.33 10.20
C GLU A 77 8.98 -6.27 10.11
N ALA A 78 8.44 -6.04 8.91
CA ALA A 78 7.32 -5.14 8.69
C ALA A 78 6.08 -5.53 9.51
N GLN A 79 5.74 -6.83 9.51
CA GLN A 79 4.61 -7.37 10.28
C GLN A 79 4.78 -7.19 11.78
N ARG A 80 5.99 -7.46 12.31
CA ARG A 80 6.30 -7.27 13.73
C ARG A 80 6.21 -5.80 14.14
N LEU A 81 6.91 -4.92 13.43
CA LEU A 81 6.98 -3.50 13.78
C LEU A 81 5.64 -2.79 13.60
N SER A 82 4.89 -3.10 12.53
CA SER A 82 3.55 -2.54 12.34
C SER A 82 2.56 -2.97 13.41
N ARG A 83 2.67 -4.21 13.91
CA ARG A 83 1.89 -4.70 15.06
C ARG A 83 2.20 -3.92 16.33
N GLU A 84 3.48 -3.74 16.64
CA GLU A 84 3.92 -2.93 17.80
C GLU A 84 3.39 -1.49 17.73
N VAL A 85 3.37 -0.87 16.54
CA VAL A 85 2.76 0.45 16.33
C VAL A 85 1.24 0.40 16.54
N TYR A 86 0.56 -0.59 15.97
CA TYR A 86 -0.89 -0.76 16.06
C TYR A 86 -1.37 -0.99 17.50
N GLU A 87 -0.64 -1.77 18.28
CA GLU A 87 -0.95 -2.14 19.66
C GLU A 87 -0.47 -1.09 20.69
N SER A 88 0.24 -0.04 20.24
CA SER A 88 0.71 1.03 21.13
C SER A 88 -0.47 1.77 21.80
N PRO A 89 -0.42 2.02 23.12
CA PRO A 89 -1.43 2.83 23.83
C PRO A 89 -1.57 4.26 23.29
N GLU A 90 -0.55 4.75 22.56
CA GLU A 90 -0.54 6.06 21.93
C GLU A 90 -1.27 6.09 20.59
N MET A 91 -1.40 4.93 19.92
CA MET A 91 -1.92 4.81 18.56
C MET A 91 -3.27 5.52 18.37
N PRO A 92 -4.29 5.37 19.25
CA PRO A 92 -5.59 6.02 19.04
C PRO A 92 -5.56 7.55 19.04
N ARG A 93 -4.49 8.17 19.54
CA ARG A 93 -4.33 9.62 19.63
C ARG A 93 -3.27 10.15 18.67
N TRP A 94 -2.56 9.28 17.97
CA TRP A 94 -1.46 9.67 17.12
C TRP A 94 -1.96 10.26 15.80
N GLU A 95 -1.35 11.36 15.33
CA GLU A 95 -1.81 12.01 14.10
C GLU A 95 -1.72 11.09 12.85
N LEU A 96 -0.87 10.06 12.91
CA LEU A 96 -0.71 9.05 11.85
C LEU A 96 -1.45 7.73 12.15
N ALA A 97 -2.32 7.68 13.16
CA ALA A 97 -3.07 6.47 13.55
C ALA A 97 -3.72 5.76 12.36
N THR A 98 -4.40 6.52 11.52
CA THR A 98 -5.11 5.98 10.35
C THR A 98 -4.16 5.41 9.30
N ALA A 99 -3.01 6.04 9.08
CA ALA A 99 -1.98 5.50 8.19
C ALA A 99 -1.40 4.21 8.78
N ALA A 100 -1.08 4.19 10.07
CA ALA A 100 -0.59 2.99 10.75
C ALA A 100 -1.55 1.81 10.68
N ARG A 101 -2.87 2.05 10.85
CA ARG A 101 -3.90 1.01 10.68
C ARG A 101 -3.94 0.48 9.25
N ASN A 102 -3.86 1.36 8.25
CA ASN A 102 -3.82 0.95 6.84
C ASN A 102 -2.65 0.01 6.56
N GLU A 103 -1.44 0.38 6.99
CA GLU A 103 -0.23 -0.41 6.75
C GLU A 103 -0.24 -1.72 7.56
N TYR A 104 -0.74 -1.70 8.80
CA TYR A 104 -0.94 -2.92 9.56
C TYR A 104 -1.91 -3.88 8.84
N PHE A 105 -3.04 -3.39 8.34
CA PHE A 105 -3.97 -4.25 7.61
C PHE A 105 -3.36 -4.78 6.31
N TRP A 106 -2.59 -3.97 5.60
CA TRP A 106 -1.87 -4.38 4.39
C TRP A 106 -0.88 -5.52 4.67
N PHE A 107 0.07 -5.33 5.59
CA PHE A 107 1.13 -6.32 5.86
C PHE A 107 0.61 -7.63 6.48
N HIS A 108 -0.56 -7.62 7.10
CA HIS A 108 -1.18 -8.80 7.70
C HIS A 108 -2.29 -9.42 6.82
N GLY A 109 -2.49 -8.94 5.58
CA GLY A 109 -3.48 -9.50 4.65
C GLY A 109 -4.95 -9.27 5.06
N LEU A 110 -5.20 -8.29 5.93
CA LEU A 110 -6.51 -7.94 6.47
C LEU A 110 -7.25 -6.98 5.53
N HIS A 111 -7.44 -7.42 4.28
CA HIS A 111 -7.93 -6.56 3.19
C HIS A 111 -9.40 -6.11 3.35
N ALA A 112 -10.22 -6.89 4.07
CA ALA A 112 -11.59 -6.51 4.40
C ALA A 112 -11.61 -5.34 5.38
N GLU A 113 -10.77 -5.41 6.42
CA GLU A 113 -10.57 -4.35 7.41
C GLU A 113 -9.97 -3.10 6.75
N GLN A 114 -9.04 -3.28 5.81
CA GLN A 114 -8.47 -2.18 5.03
C GLN A 114 -9.52 -1.46 4.18
N TYR A 115 -10.40 -2.21 3.51
CA TYR A 115 -11.50 -1.64 2.74
C TYR A 115 -12.50 -0.89 3.65
N ALA A 116 -12.92 -1.51 4.76
CA ALA A 116 -13.84 -0.92 5.73
C ALA A 116 -13.27 0.35 6.40
N LEU A 117 -11.96 0.37 6.69
CA LEU A 117 -11.26 1.57 7.14
C LEU A 117 -11.40 2.69 6.12
N GLY A 118 -11.20 2.38 4.84
CA GLY A 118 -11.37 3.34 3.74
C GLY A 118 -12.78 3.92 3.66
N GLU A 119 -13.82 3.08 3.75
CA GLU A 119 -15.22 3.51 3.76
C GLU A 119 -15.53 4.43 4.94
N ALA A 120 -15.11 4.05 6.15
CA ALA A 120 -15.33 4.85 7.36
C ALA A 120 -14.70 6.25 7.25
N ARG A 121 -13.51 6.35 6.63
CA ARG A 121 -12.83 7.63 6.39
C ARG A 121 -13.57 8.50 5.40
N VAL A 122 -13.99 7.95 4.26
CA VAL A 122 -14.75 8.71 3.27
C VAL A 122 -16.07 9.20 3.88
N ALA A 123 -16.76 8.36 4.66
CA ALA A 123 -17.97 8.74 5.38
C ALA A 123 -17.73 9.87 6.41
N ALA A 124 -16.53 9.94 7.00
CA ALA A 124 -16.11 11.00 7.90
C ALA A 124 -15.60 12.27 7.17
N GLY A 125 -15.69 12.33 5.84
CA GLY A 125 -15.22 13.48 5.06
C GLY A 125 -13.71 13.49 4.80
N GLU A 126 -13.01 12.36 4.99
CA GLU A 126 -11.61 12.19 4.64
C GLU A 126 -11.47 11.46 3.29
N PRO A 127 -11.33 12.18 2.16
CA PRO A 127 -11.35 11.57 0.84
C PRO A 127 -10.09 10.71 0.56
N ARG A 128 -9.00 10.86 1.36
CA ARG A 128 -7.86 9.92 1.31
C ARG A 128 -8.25 8.48 1.68
N GLY A 129 -9.44 8.24 2.24
CA GLY A 129 -9.99 6.90 2.47
C GLY A 129 -10.10 6.06 1.19
N TYR A 130 -10.32 6.70 0.02
CA TYR A 130 -10.40 6.01 -1.27
C TYR A 130 -9.15 5.20 -1.63
N TYR A 131 -7.96 5.58 -1.12
CA TYR A 131 -6.75 4.77 -1.29
C TYR A 131 -6.93 3.38 -0.66
N SER A 132 -7.26 3.32 0.63
CA SER A 132 -7.47 2.08 1.38
C SER A 132 -8.61 1.24 0.78
N MET A 133 -9.67 1.88 0.28
CA MET A 133 -10.74 1.20 -0.45
C MET A 133 -10.23 0.54 -1.73
N CYS A 134 -9.43 1.24 -2.53
CA CYS A 134 -8.86 0.69 -3.76
C CYS A 134 -7.98 -0.53 -3.48
N VAL A 135 -7.04 -0.39 -2.54
CA VAL A 135 -6.11 -1.46 -2.15
C VAL A 135 -6.88 -2.68 -1.63
N GLY A 136 -7.74 -2.49 -0.63
CA GLY A 136 -8.49 -3.59 -0.01
C GLY A 136 -9.40 -4.30 -1.01
N ALA A 137 -10.16 -3.55 -1.82
CA ALA A 137 -11.07 -4.13 -2.82
C ALA A 137 -10.33 -4.89 -3.92
N ALA A 138 -9.19 -4.37 -4.42
CA ALA A 138 -8.41 -5.07 -5.45
C ALA A 138 -7.86 -6.41 -4.93
N CYS A 139 -7.40 -6.44 -3.68
CA CYS A 139 -6.89 -7.67 -3.05
C CYS A 139 -8.02 -8.68 -2.79
N LEU A 140 -9.17 -8.22 -2.30
CA LEU A 140 -10.36 -9.07 -2.13
C LEU A 140 -10.87 -9.63 -3.46
N ALA A 141 -10.82 -8.86 -4.54
CA ALA A 141 -11.16 -9.33 -5.88
C ALA A 141 -10.25 -10.49 -6.32
N GLY A 142 -8.93 -10.30 -6.20
CA GLY A 142 -7.96 -11.34 -6.58
C GLY A 142 -8.09 -12.59 -5.71
N LYS A 143 -8.28 -12.43 -4.40
CA LYS A 143 -8.51 -13.54 -3.47
C LYS A 143 -9.78 -14.32 -3.84
N THR A 144 -10.89 -13.61 -4.04
CA THR A 144 -12.18 -14.22 -4.42
C THR A 144 -12.05 -15.06 -5.69
N LEU A 145 -11.31 -14.57 -6.69
CA LEU A 145 -11.11 -15.28 -7.94
C LEU A 145 -10.25 -16.54 -7.75
N ARG A 146 -9.11 -16.43 -7.07
CA ARG A 146 -8.17 -17.55 -6.83
C ARG A 146 -8.72 -18.64 -5.93
N GLU A 147 -9.57 -18.30 -4.97
CA GLU A 147 -10.18 -19.26 -4.03
C GLU A 147 -11.48 -19.89 -4.57
N GLY A 148 -11.85 -19.61 -5.83
CA GLY A 148 -13.04 -20.20 -6.45
C GLY A 148 -14.37 -19.59 -5.96
N GLY A 149 -14.34 -18.39 -5.37
CA GLY A 149 -15.54 -17.65 -4.92
C GLY A 149 -16.43 -17.14 -6.06
N GLY A 150 -16.04 -17.39 -7.31
CA GLY A 150 -16.82 -17.11 -8.51
C GLY A 150 -16.49 -15.76 -9.15
N ARG A 151 -16.47 -15.76 -10.50
CA ARG A 151 -16.17 -14.59 -11.33
C ARG A 151 -16.99 -13.35 -10.97
N ALA A 152 -18.31 -13.49 -10.85
CA ALA A 152 -19.19 -12.36 -10.57
C ALA A 152 -18.87 -11.66 -9.23
N ALA A 153 -18.51 -12.43 -8.19
CA ALA A 153 -18.14 -11.88 -6.90
C ALA A 153 -16.79 -11.13 -6.96
N ALA A 154 -15.82 -11.67 -7.70
CA ALA A 154 -14.54 -11.00 -7.95
C ALA A 154 -14.72 -9.68 -8.73
N GLU A 155 -15.56 -9.69 -9.77
CA GLU A 155 -15.87 -8.51 -10.59
C GLU A 155 -16.55 -7.38 -9.76
N ILE A 156 -17.40 -7.71 -8.78
CA ILE A 156 -17.98 -6.72 -7.86
C ILE A 156 -16.90 -6.00 -7.05
N TRP A 157 -15.93 -6.74 -6.50
CA TRP A 157 -14.82 -6.16 -5.75
C TRP A 157 -13.90 -5.34 -6.66
N ALA A 158 -13.58 -5.85 -7.85
CA ALA A 158 -12.76 -5.12 -8.81
C ALA A 158 -13.42 -3.80 -9.24
N ALA A 159 -14.73 -3.79 -9.48
CA ALA A 159 -15.48 -2.57 -9.79
C ALA A 159 -15.45 -1.54 -8.65
N ARG A 160 -15.47 -2.00 -7.38
CA ARG A 160 -15.28 -1.12 -6.22
C ARG A 160 -13.88 -0.50 -6.21
N ALA A 161 -12.84 -1.30 -6.50
CA ALA A 161 -11.46 -0.81 -6.56
C ALA A 161 -11.26 0.25 -7.65
N VAL A 162 -11.83 0.04 -8.85
CA VAL A 162 -11.80 1.00 -9.96
C VAL A 162 -12.47 2.32 -9.59
N ARG A 163 -13.67 2.28 -9.01
CA ARG A 163 -14.36 3.51 -8.56
C ARG A 163 -13.52 4.27 -7.52
N ALA A 164 -12.97 3.55 -6.54
CA ALA A 164 -12.13 4.16 -5.51
C ALA A 164 -10.84 4.75 -6.09
N PHE A 165 -10.21 4.09 -7.06
CA PHE A 165 -9.04 4.63 -7.77
C PHE A 165 -9.36 5.97 -8.43
N HIS A 166 -10.46 6.06 -9.20
CA HIS A 166 -10.80 7.30 -9.90
C HIS A 166 -11.13 8.45 -8.95
N GLU A 167 -11.78 8.18 -7.80
CA GLU A 167 -11.98 9.22 -6.79
C GLU A 167 -10.67 9.65 -6.13
N PHE A 168 -9.76 8.71 -5.85
CA PHE A 168 -8.46 9.04 -5.29
C PHE A 168 -7.56 9.81 -6.27
N GLU A 169 -7.58 9.44 -7.55
CA GLU A 169 -6.75 10.06 -8.59
C GLU A 169 -7.08 11.55 -8.80
N LYS A 170 -8.34 11.96 -8.58
CA LYS A 170 -8.73 13.38 -8.56
C LYS A 170 -8.04 14.16 -7.43
N LEU A 171 -7.68 13.50 -6.33
CA LEU A 171 -7.06 14.12 -5.15
C LEU A 171 -5.54 14.19 -5.26
N ASP A 172 -4.91 13.11 -5.72
CA ASP A 172 -3.46 12.97 -5.76
C ASP A 172 -3.02 12.23 -7.04
N PRO A 173 -3.09 12.88 -8.21
CA PRO A 173 -2.80 12.25 -9.50
C PRO A 173 -1.32 11.85 -9.67
N ALA A 174 -0.44 12.36 -8.82
CA ALA A 174 0.98 12.00 -8.81
C ALA A 174 1.28 10.75 -7.98
N TRP A 175 0.31 10.24 -7.20
CA TRP A 175 0.51 9.08 -6.35
C TRP A 175 0.52 7.79 -7.18
N PHE A 176 1.71 7.23 -7.40
CA PHE A 176 1.89 6.07 -8.27
C PHE A 176 1.51 4.74 -7.60
N ASN A 177 1.65 4.60 -6.28
CA ASN A 177 1.56 3.29 -5.60
C ASN A 177 0.14 2.70 -5.61
N ILE A 178 -0.87 3.48 -6.02
CA ILE A 178 -2.24 2.97 -6.19
C ILE A 178 -2.44 2.27 -7.55
N ASN A 179 -1.60 2.57 -8.56
CA ASN A 179 -1.73 2.06 -9.92
C ASN A 179 -1.69 0.52 -10.02
N PRO A 180 -0.81 -0.22 -9.31
CA PRO A 180 -0.82 -1.69 -9.37
C PRO A 180 -2.16 -2.31 -8.93
N PHE A 181 -2.84 -1.73 -7.94
CA PHE A 181 -4.13 -2.21 -7.46
C PHE A 181 -5.25 -1.93 -8.47
N TYR A 182 -5.23 -0.75 -9.08
CA TYR A 182 -6.14 -0.42 -10.17
C TYR A 182 -5.93 -1.32 -11.39
N ALA A 183 -4.68 -1.52 -11.79
CA ALA A 183 -4.33 -2.41 -12.90
C ALA A 183 -4.81 -3.85 -12.66
N ARG A 184 -4.62 -4.39 -11.44
CA ARG A 184 -5.15 -5.70 -11.06
C ARG A 184 -6.68 -5.75 -11.16
N ALA A 185 -7.37 -4.71 -10.71
CA ALA A 185 -8.82 -4.63 -10.82
C ALA A 185 -9.30 -4.62 -12.28
N LEU A 186 -8.61 -3.88 -13.17
CA LEU A 186 -8.91 -3.90 -14.62
C LEU A 186 -8.73 -5.30 -15.21
N ALA A 187 -7.65 -6.01 -14.86
CA ALA A 187 -7.42 -7.37 -15.33
C ALA A 187 -8.54 -8.33 -14.90
N ILE A 188 -9.01 -8.24 -13.64
CA ILE A 188 -10.12 -9.05 -13.13
C ILE A 188 -11.44 -8.72 -13.85
N LEU A 189 -11.63 -7.47 -14.30
CA LEU A 189 -12.77 -7.08 -15.13
C LEU A 189 -12.64 -7.54 -16.60
N GLY A 190 -11.50 -8.14 -16.98
CA GLY A 190 -11.23 -8.62 -18.34
C GLY A 190 -10.52 -7.60 -19.23
N ASP A 191 -10.12 -6.44 -18.71
CA ASP A 191 -9.39 -5.41 -19.46
C ASP A 191 -7.88 -5.57 -19.29
N GLY A 192 -7.31 -6.62 -19.90
CA GLY A 192 -5.87 -6.88 -19.91
C GLY A 192 -5.03 -5.74 -20.50
N PRO A 193 -5.38 -5.18 -21.68
CA PRO A 193 -4.66 -4.04 -22.25
C PRO A 193 -4.68 -2.80 -21.35
N GLY A 194 -5.84 -2.46 -20.77
CA GLY A 194 -5.97 -1.36 -19.82
C GLY A 194 -5.18 -1.60 -18.53
N ALA A 195 -5.16 -2.83 -18.02
CA ALA A 195 -4.34 -3.21 -16.87
C ALA A 195 -2.84 -2.96 -17.11
N LEU A 196 -2.30 -3.40 -18.25
CA LEU A 196 -0.91 -3.14 -18.62
C LEU A 196 -0.61 -1.64 -18.77
N ALA A 197 -1.52 -0.88 -19.37
CA ALA A 197 -1.37 0.56 -19.51
C ALA A 197 -1.36 1.26 -18.14
N ALA A 198 -2.29 0.91 -17.24
CA ALA A 198 -2.37 1.44 -15.89
C ALA A 198 -1.13 1.12 -15.05
N PHE A 199 -0.58 -0.09 -15.18
CA PHE A 199 0.67 -0.47 -14.50
C PHE A 199 1.85 0.35 -15.03
N ARG A 200 2.00 0.49 -16.35
CA ARG A 200 3.07 1.32 -16.94
C ARG A 200 2.98 2.80 -16.53
N ASP A 201 1.76 3.31 -16.36
CA ASP A 201 1.52 4.69 -15.94
C ASP A 201 2.14 5.02 -14.56
N MET A 202 2.34 4.02 -13.70
CA MET A 202 3.03 4.22 -12.41
C MET A 202 4.46 4.74 -12.61
N TYR A 203 5.20 4.23 -13.60
CA TYR A 203 6.57 4.67 -13.89
C TYR A 203 6.60 6.09 -14.46
N ARG A 204 5.58 6.47 -15.26
CA ARG A 204 5.40 7.86 -15.70
C ARG A 204 5.21 8.78 -14.49
N LYS A 205 4.36 8.40 -13.52
CA LYS A 205 4.13 9.17 -12.27
C LYS A 205 5.41 9.26 -11.42
N GLN A 206 6.21 8.20 -11.35
CA GLN A 206 7.52 8.18 -10.68
C GLN A 206 8.61 8.96 -11.43
N LYS A 207 8.41 9.30 -12.71
CA LYS A 207 9.44 9.81 -13.62
C LYS A 207 10.65 8.85 -13.70
N ALA A 208 10.36 7.56 -13.68
CA ALA A 208 11.35 6.48 -13.72
C ALA A 208 11.21 5.69 -15.03
N PRO A 209 12.29 5.03 -15.51
CA PRO A 209 12.17 4.06 -16.59
C PRO A 209 11.30 2.87 -16.13
N VAL A 210 10.60 2.25 -17.08
CA VAL A 210 9.88 1.00 -16.83
C VAL A 210 10.88 -0.08 -16.43
N LYS A 211 10.63 -0.75 -15.31
CA LYS A 211 11.40 -1.91 -14.90
C LYS A 211 10.83 -3.16 -15.57
N GLU A 212 11.45 -3.59 -16.66
CA GLU A 212 10.94 -4.69 -17.50
C GLU A 212 10.69 -6.00 -16.72
N ALA A 213 11.49 -6.30 -15.71
CA ALA A 213 11.28 -7.50 -14.87
C ALA A 213 9.99 -7.42 -14.03
N GLU A 214 9.66 -6.24 -13.49
CA GLU A 214 8.41 -6.01 -12.75
C GLU A 214 7.21 -6.05 -13.70
N LEU A 215 7.33 -5.44 -14.88
CA LEU A 215 6.30 -5.48 -15.92
C LEU A 215 6.03 -6.91 -16.42
N ALA A 216 7.07 -7.71 -16.63
CA ALA A 216 6.93 -9.11 -17.05
C ALA A 216 6.24 -9.96 -15.98
N ARG A 217 6.60 -9.79 -14.70
CA ARG A 217 5.91 -10.43 -13.58
C ARG A 217 4.43 -10.04 -13.54
N PHE A 218 4.13 -8.75 -13.72
CA PHE A 218 2.75 -8.27 -13.73
C PHE A 218 1.97 -8.80 -14.94
N HIS A 219 2.60 -8.91 -16.11
CA HIS A 219 1.97 -9.51 -17.29
C HIS A 219 1.56 -10.97 -17.04
N ALA A 220 2.45 -11.76 -16.43
CA ALA A 220 2.13 -13.14 -16.04
C ALA A 220 0.96 -13.20 -15.03
N GLU A 221 0.89 -12.25 -14.09
CA GLU A 221 -0.27 -12.14 -13.18
C GLU A 221 -1.57 -11.83 -13.95
N ILE A 222 -1.55 -10.96 -14.96
CA ILE A 222 -2.73 -10.67 -15.78
C ILE A 222 -3.19 -11.93 -16.53
N GLU A 223 -2.26 -12.66 -17.15
CA GLU A 223 -2.57 -13.91 -17.86
C GLU A 223 -3.21 -14.95 -16.91
N GLU A 224 -2.68 -15.08 -15.69
CA GLU A 224 -3.26 -15.92 -14.64
C GLU A 224 -4.71 -15.49 -14.32
N LEU A 225 -4.92 -14.21 -14.02
CA LEU A 225 -6.23 -13.68 -13.65
C LEU A 225 -7.26 -13.82 -14.77
N LEU A 226 -6.86 -13.59 -16.02
CA LEU A 226 -7.73 -13.78 -17.19
C LEU A 226 -8.07 -15.26 -17.40
N ALA A 227 -7.13 -16.18 -17.19
CA ALA A 227 -7.38 -17.61 -17.28
C ALA A 227 -8.35 -18.10 -16.19
N LEU A 228 -8.19 -17.63 -14.94
CA LEU A 228 -9.09 -17.96 -13.83
C LEU A 228 -10.51 -17.42 -14.01
N ARG A 229 -10.68 -16.35 -14.79
CA ARG A 229 -11.98 -15.76 -15.08
C ARG A 229 -12.82 -16.62 -16.05
N GLY A 230 -12.17 -17.31 -16.99
CA GLY A 230 -12.83 -17.89 -18.17
C GLY A 230 -13.52 -16.84 -19.04
#